data_AF-A0AAV0BJ94-F1
#
_entry.id   AF-A0AAV0BJ94-F1
#
_cell.length_a   1.000
_cell.length_b   1.000
_cell.length_c   1.000
_cell.angle_alpha   90.00
_cell.angle_beta   90.00
_cell.angle_gamma   90.00
#
_symmetry.space_group_name_H-M   'P 1'
#
loop_
_entity.id
_entity.type
_entity.pdbx_description
1 polymer ?
#
loop_
_entity_poly.entity_id
_entity_poly.type
_entity_poly.pdbx_seq_one_letter_code
_entity_poly.pdbx_strand_id
1 'polypeptide(L)'
;MMLVTLFLMLLLAEEEFLKKNANYVSKEIRISRNDAKVFICSQFYRAGIAHTFQLLMKADPKVSKEESTKLAKKLYTSTKGIKSYAEKMFGSKFWFGGTESYLLNKLEEIVVADNPETLALCCGITRALRKCHIPGSNDDKILKTNQSLLL
;
A
#
# COMPACT_ATOMS: atom_id res chain seq x y z
N MET A 1 5.01 -16.05 4.30
CA MET A 1 3.99 -16.15 5.37
C MET A 1 3.68 -14.82 6.07
N MET A 2 4.11 -13.65 5.55
CA MET A 2 3.70 -12.31 6.02
C MET A 2 2.30 -11.88 5.51
N LEU A 3 1.65 -12.72 4.70
CA LEU A 3 0.38 -12.40 4.03
C LEU A 3 -0.82 -12.33 4.98
N VAL A 4 -0.75 -12.98 6.15
CA VAL A 4 -1.82 -12.97 7.16
C VAL A 4 -1.64 -11.83 8.18
N THR A 5 -0.41 -11.35 8.38
CA THR A 5 -0.10 -10.26 9.31
C THR A 5 -0.62 -8.91 8.81
N LEU A 6 -0.67 -8.72 7.49
CA LEU A 6 -1.33 -7.56 6.89
C LEU A 6 -2.86 -7.68 6.93
N PHE A 7 -3.41 -8.90 6.86
CA PHE A 7 -4.85 -9.15 6.83
C PHE A 7 -5.56 -8.77 8.13
N LEU A 8 -4.88 -8.84 9.28
CA LEU A 8 -5.40 -8.37 10.57
C LEU A 8 -5.10 -6.88 10.88
N MET A 9 -4.10 -6.28 10.24
CA MET A 9 -3.84 -4.83 10.36
C MET A 9 -4.69 -3.99 9.41
N LEU A 10 -5.11 -4.55 8.27
CA LEU A 10 -5.93 -3.85 7.28
C LEU A 10 -7.41 -3.78 7.66
N LEU A 11 -7.90 -4.67 8.54
CA LEU A 11 -9.34 -4.78 8.80
C LEU A 11 -9.91 -3.65 9.67
N LEU A 12 -9.07 -2.74 10.19
CA LEU A 12 -9.53 -1.59 10.96
C LEU A 12 -8.80 -0.28 10.60
N ALA A 13 -8.10 -0.19 9.47
CA ALA A 13 -7.69 1.12 8.98
C ALA A 13 -8.97 1.89 8.58
N GLU A 14 -9.25 3.00 9.27
CA GLU A 14 -10.49 3.79 9.18
C GLU A 14 -11.33 3.50 7.92
N GLU A 15 -12.45 2.81 8.09
CA GLU A 15 -13.42 2.56 7.01
C GLU A 15 -13.71 3.86 6.24
N GLU A 16 -13.77 5.00 6.94
CA GLU A 16 -13.88 6.35 6.37
C GLU A 16 -12.75 6.70 5.38
N PHE A 17 -11.50 6.46 5.73
CA PHE A 17 -10.34 6.77 4.89
C PHE A 17 -10.31 5.92 3.62
N LEU A 18 -10.48 4.60 3.76
CA LEU A 18 -10.55 3.68 2.61
C LEU A 18 -11.78 3.97 1.74
N LYS A 19 -12.91 4.37 2.34
CA LYS A 19 -14.11 4.79 1.62
C LYS A 19 -13.87 6.07 0.81
N LYS A 20 -13.23 7.08 1.41
CA LYS A 20 -12.90 8.34 0.74
C LYS A 20 -11.91 8.10 -0.39
N ASN A 21 -10.89 7.27 -0.18
CA ASN A 21 -9.93 6.97 -1.23
C ASN A 21 -10.54 6.13 -2.36
N ALA A 22 -11.36 5.12 -2.04
CA ALA A 22 -12.08 4.35 -3.06
C ALA A 22 -13.01 5.26 -3.90
N ASN A 23 -13.67 6.23 -3.28
CA ASN A 23 -14.47 7.22 -3.99
C ASN A 23 -13.61 8.12 -4.90
N TYR A 24 -12.45 8.57 -4.42
CA TYR A 24 -11.49 9.34 -5.23
C TYR A 24 -11.04 8.53 -6.46
N VAL A 25 -10.55 7.31 -6.26
CA VAL A 25 -10.10 6.43 -7.35
C VAL A 25 -11.22 6.13 -8.34
N SER A 26 -12.43 5.81 -7.86
CA SER A 26 -13.57 5.51 -8.73
C SER A 26 -13.87 6.66 -9.70
N LYS A 27 -13.72 7.91 -9.25
CA LYS A 27 -13.93 9.10 -10.08
C LYS A 27 -12.79 9.34 -11.06
N GLU A 28 -11.54 9.11 -10.64
CA GLU A 28 -10.35 9.34 -11.46
C GLU A 28 -10.28 8.40 -12.67
N ILE A 29 -10.67 7.12 -12.50
CA ILE A 29 -10.61 6.09 -13.56
C ILE A 29 -11.97 5.57 -14.03
N ARG A 30 -13.06 6.23 -13.63
CA ARG A 30 -14.44 5.95 -14.05
C ARG A 30 -14.87 4.48 -13.87
N ILE A 31 -14.47 3.86 -12.75
CA ILE A 31 -14.86 2.49 -12.40
C ILE A 31 -15.87 2.47 -11.25
N SER A 32 -16.51 1.32 -11.01
CA SER A 32 -17.39 1.18 -9.86
C SER A 32 -16.62 1.33 -8.56
N ARG A 33 -17.30 1.76 -7.48
CA ARG A 33 -16.69 1.85 -6.16
C ARG A 33 -16.17 0.49 -5.66
N ASN A 34 -16.85 -0.59 -6.01
CA ASN A 34 -16.41 -1.94 -5.63
C ASN A 34 -15.10 -2.31 -6.35
N ASP A 35 -14.99 -2.02 -7.64
CA ASP A 35 -13.75 -2.24 -8.39
C ASP A 35 -12.60 -1.39 -7.86
N ALA A 36 -12.89 -0.15 -7.45
CA ALA A 36 -11.90 0.73 -6.81
C ALA A 36 -11.38 0.15 -5.48
N LYS A 37 -12.25 -0.48 -4.68
CA LYS A 37 -11.83 -1.19 -3.46
C LYS A 37 -10.92 -2.37 -3.77
N VAL A 38 -11.29 -3.18 -4.76
CA VAL A 38 -10.47 -4.33 -5.21
C VAL A 38 -9.12 -3.84 -5.72
N PHE A 39 -9.11 -2.75 -6.48
CA PHE A 39 -7.90 -2.10 -6.96
C PHE A 39 -6.98 -1.66 -5.80
N ILE A 40 -7.50 -0.90 -4.83
CA ILE A 40 -6.73 -0.46 -3.67
C ILE A 40 -6.17 -1.66 -2.90
N CYS A 41 -7.02 -2.67 -2.62
CA CYS A 41 -6.58 -3.91 -1.99
C CYS A 41 -5.41 -4.54 -2.76
N SER A 42 -5.54 -4.67 -4.09
CA SER A 42 -4.48 -5.23 -4.93
C SER A 42 -3.16 -4.44 -4.83
N GLN A 43 -3.23 -3.11 -4.68
CA GLN A 43 -2.05 -2.26 -4.49
C GLN A 43 -1.36 -2.49 -3.14
N PHE A 44 -2.13 -2.73 -2.07
CA PHE A 44 -1.61 -3.09 -0.75
C PHE A 44 -0.96 -4.48 -0.76
N TYR A 45 -1.56 -5.42 -1.50
CA TYR A 45 -1.01 -6.76 -1.71
C TYR A 45 0.12 -6.81 -2.74
N ARG A 46 0.57 -5.66 -3.26
CA ARG A 46 1.67 -5.54 -4.23
C ARG A 46 1.45 -6.38 -5.50
N ALA A 47 0.22 -6.39 -6.02
CA ALA A 47 -0.09 -7.01 -7.31
C ALA A 47 0.63 -6.36 -8.50
N GLY A 48 1.27 -5.20 -8.29
CA GLY A 48 2.07 -4.49 -9.27
C GLY A 48 1.24 -3.76 -10.33
N ILE A 49 1.93 -2.95 -11.16
CA ILE A 49 1.26 -2.11 -12.16
C ILE A 49 0.60 -2.91 -13.29
N ALA A 50 1.06 -4.14 -13.53
CA ALA A 50 0.48 -5.04 -14.52
C ALA A 50 -0.95 -5.47 -14.16
N HIS A 51 -1.25 -5.68 -12.88
CA HIS A 51 -2.61 -5.98 -12.42
C HIS A 51 -3.54 -4.77 -12.64
N THR A 52 -3.05 -3.57 -12.32
CA THR A 52 -3.77 -2.32 -12.57
C THR A 52 -4.07 -2.12 -14.04
N PHE A 53 -3.11 -2.41 -14.92
CA PHE A 53 -3.32 -2.38 -16.36
C PHE A 53 -4.47 -3.31 -16.79
N GLN A 54 -4.51 -4.55 -16.28
CA GLN A 54 -5.57 -5.50 -16.59
C GLN A 54 -6.94 -5.04 -16.08
N LEU A 55 -7.00 -4.43 -14.89
CA LEU A 55 -8.24 -3.86 -14.36
C LEU A 55 -8.75 -2.69 -15.21
N LEU A 56 -7.86 -1.79 -15.65
CA LEU A 56 -8.22 -0.65 -16.50
C LEU A 56 -8.75 -1.10 -17.87
N MET A 57 -8.07 -2.07 -18.51
CA MET A 57 -8.51 -2.63 -19.78
C MET A 57 -9.89 -3.33 -19.68
N LYS A 58 -10.19 -3.96 -18.54
CA LYS A 58 -11.51 -4.56 -18.29
C LYS A 58 -12.60 -3.51 -18.07
N ALA A 59 -12.24 -2.38 -17.45
CA ALA A 59 -13.19 -1.32 -17.13
C ALA A 59 -13.58 -0.50 -18.38
N ASP A 60 -12.63 -0.21 -19.26
CA ASP A 60 -12.89 0.45 -20.54
C ASP A 60 -12.18 -0.27 -21.69
N PRO A 61 -12.89 -1.14 -22.44
CA PRO A 61 -12.31 -1.87 -23.56
C PRO A 61 -11.82 -1.00 -24.72
N LYS A 62 -12.15 0.30 -24.75
CA LYS A 62 -11.77 1.22 -25.84
C LYS A 62 -10.41 1.89 -25.62
N VAL A 63 -9.86 1.82 -24.41
CA VAL A 63 -8.60 2.48 -24.05
C VAL A 63 -7.41 1.70 -24.62
N SER A 64 -6.44 2.41 -25.20
CA SER A 64 -5.25 1.75 -25.77
C SER A 64 -4.34 1.19 -24.67
N LYS A 65 -3.42 0.30 -25.06
CA LYS A 65 -2.42 -0.25 -24.14
C LYS A 65 -1.49 0.84 -23.60
N GLU A 66 -1.11 1.83 -24.42
CA GLU A 66 -0.28 2.96 -23.95
C GLU A 66 -1.04 3.85 -22.97
N GLU A 67 -2.29 4.18 -23.28
CA GLU A 67 -3.14 5.01 -22.42
C GLU A 67 -3.39 4.37 -21.06
N SER A 68 -3.73 3.07 -21.04
CA SER A 68 -3.88 2.28 -19.82
C SER A 68 -2.61 2.27 -18.97
N THR A 69 -1.44 2.20 -19.61
CA THR A 69 -0.15 2.25 -18.89
C THR A 69 0.10 3.62 -18.28
N LYS A 70 -0.18 4.70 -19.04
CA LYS A 70 -0.03 6.07 -18.56
C LYS A 70 -0.99 6.36 -17.41
N LEU A 71 -2.24 5.91 -17.53
CA LEU A 71 -3.27 6.04 -16.51
C LEU A 71 -2.92 5.25 -15.25
N ALA A 72 -2.46 4.00 -15.39
CA ALA A 72 -1.98 3.19 -14.27
C ALA A 72 -0.85 3.89 -13.51
N LYS A 73 0.15 4.43 -14.22
CA LYS A 73 1.27 5.16 -13.60
C LYS A 73 0.77 6.41 -12.87
N LYS A 74 -0.09 7.21 -13.52
CA LYS A 74 -0.70 8.40 -12.91
C LYS A 74 -1.43 8.03 -11.61
N LEU A 75 -2.22 6.95 -11.65
CA LEU A 75 -3.01 6.48 -10.52
C LEU A 75 -2.15 5.99 -9.35
N TYR A 76 -1.05 5.28 -9.63
CA TYR A 76 -0.08 4.88 -8.61
C TYR A 76 0.55 6.10 -7.94
N THR A 77 0.98 7.09 -8.73
CA THR A 77 1.56 8.31 -8.19
C THR A 77 0.54 9.14 -7.41
N SER A 78 -0.71 9.24 -7.85
CA SER A 78 -1.74 10.01 -7.12
C SER A 78 -2.23 9.32 -5.85
N THR A 79 -2.16 7.98 -5.79
CA THR A 79 -2.58 7.22 -4.60
C THR A 79 -1.44 6.97 -3.61
N LYS A 80 -0.37 6.27 -4.01
CA LYS A 80 0.77 5.99 -3.12
C LYS A 80 1.67 7.20 -2.91
N GLY A 81 1.74 8.08 -3.90
CA GLY A 81 2.70 9.17 -3.90
C GLY A 81 4.09 8.70 -4.34
N ILE A 82 5.08 9.51 -4.01
CA ILE A 82 6.49 9.27 -4.29
C ILE A 82 7.16 8.82 -2.98
N LYS A 83 8.07 7.85 -3.05
CA LYS A 83 8.91 7.48 -1.91
C LYS A 83 10.18 8.33 -1.94
N SER A 84 10.33 9.27 -1.02
CA SER A 84 11.52 10.13 -0.91
C SER A 84 12.44 9.68 0.20
N TYR A 85 13.72 10.01 0.03
CA TYR A 85 14.76 9.90 1.04
C TYR A 85 15.08 11.30 1.54
N ALA A 86 14.61 11.65 2.74
CA ALA A 86 15.04 12.86 3.42
C ALA A 86 15.85 12.47 4.65
N GLU A 87 17.04 11.94 4.40
CA GLU A 87 18.03 11.52 5.40
C GLU A 87 18.29 12.61 6.46
N LYS A 88 18.32 13.89 6.01
CA LYS A 88 18.56 15.05 6.88
C LYS A 88 17.38 15.48 7.74
N MET A 89 16.15 15.00 7.47
CA MET A 89 14.93 15.47 8.15
C MET A 89 14.18 14.36 8.88
N PHE A 90 14.14 13.14 8.33
CA PHE A 90 13.29 12.05 8.84
C PHE A 90 14.03 10.72 9.06
N GLY A 91 15.34 10.66 8.77
CA GLY A 91 16.18 9.48 9.02
C GLY A 91 15.77 8.19 8.29
N SER A 92 14.75 8.24 7.42
CA SER A 92 14.16 7.06 6.77
C SER A 92 13.44 7.44 5.47
N LYS A 93 13.14 6.43 4.64
CA LYS A 93 12.35 6.60 3.42
C LYS A 93 10.87 6.74 3.80
N PHE A 94 10.16 7.70 3.21
CA PHE A 94 8.74 7.89 3.46
C PHE A 94 7.98 8.20 2.16
N TRP A 95 6.70 7.83 2.12
CA TRP A 95 5.76 8.14 1.07
C TRP A 95 5.18 9.55 1.26
N PHE A 96 5.03 10.32 0.18
CA PHE A 96 4.39 11.64 0.22
C PHE A 96 3.74 11.98 -1.12
N GLY A 97 2.77 12.90 -1.09
CA GLY A 97 2.13 13.43 -2.30
C GLY A 97 1.02 12.53 -2.90
N GLY A 98 0.69 11.42 -2.26
CA GLY A 98 -0.45 10.57 -2.62
C GLY A 98 -1.53 10.56 -1.54
N THR A 99 -2.75 10.20 -1.93
CA THR A 99 -3.90 10.11 -1.02
C THR A 99 -3.71 9.10 0.10
N GLU A 100 -2.92 8.05 -0.11
CA GLU A 100 -2.65 6.96 0.85
C GLU A 100 -1.27 7.04 1.51
N SER A 101 -0.45 8.04 1.14
CA SER A 101 0.94 8.15 1.62
C SER A 101 1.04 8.15 3.15
N TYR A 102 0.13 8.83 3.84
CA TYR A 102 0.10 8.87 5.31
C TYR A 102 -0.11 7.46 5.90
N LEU A 103 -1.13 6.74 5.44
CA LEU A 103 -1.47 5.41 5.93
C LEU A 103 -0.32 4.43 5.64
N LEU A 104 0.30 4.52 4.46
CA LEU A 104 1.46 3.71 4.11
C LEU A 104 2.64 3.93 5.04
N ASN A 105 2.96 5.19 5.37
CA ASN A 105 4.01 5.50 6.33
C ASN A 105 3.72 4.93 7.71
N LYS A 106 2.48 5.09 8.19
CA LYS A 106 2.09 4.57 9.51
C LYS A 106 2.14 3.06 9.58
N LEU A 107 1.75 2.36 8.50
CA LEU A 107 1.92 0.92 8.39
C LEU A 107 3.40 0.51 8.36
N GLU A 108 4.26 1.22 7.64
CA GLU A 108 5.70 0.97 7.65
C GLU A 108 6.32 1.17 9.05
N GLU A 109 5.86 2.18 9.81
CA GLU A 109 6.25 2.40 11.21
C GLU A 109 5.89 1.22 12.11
N ILE A 110 4.64 0.72 12.04
CA ILE A 110 4.19 -0.44 12.83
C ILE A 110 4.99 -1.69 12.49
N VAL A 111 5.29 -1.93 11.21
CA VAL A 111 6.06 -3.09 10.79
C VAL A 111 7.47 -3.11 11.39
N VAL A 112 8.05 -1.94 11.63
CA VAL A 112 9.40 -1.79 12.19
C VAL A 112 9.39 -1.75 13.73
N ALA A 113 8.28 -1.40 14.35
CA ALA A 113 8.15 -1.26 15.80
C ALA A 113 8.43 -2.58 16.57
N ASP A 114 9.09 -2.47 17.73
CA ASP A 114 9.37 -3.60 18.62
C ASP A 114 8.10 -4.20 19.24
N ASN A 115 7.12 -3.34 19.51
CA ASN A 115 5.78 -3.70 19.98
C ASN A 115 4.75 -3.23 18.94
N PRO A 116 4.57 -3.98 17.84
CA PRO A 116 3.65 -3.59 16.79
C PRO A 116 2.20 -3.72 17.27
N GLU A 117 1.38 -2.73 16.95
CA GLU A 117 -0.02 -2.61 17.38
C GLU A 117 -0.93 -2.34 16.18
N THR A 118 -2.18 -2.78 16.26
CA THR A 118 -3.19 -2.45 15.25
C THR A 118 -3.54 -0.97 15.30
N LEU A 119 -3.67 -0.31 14.15
CA LEU A 119 -3.93 1.13 14.07
C LEU A 119 -5.21 1.60 14.78
N ALA A 120 -6.27 0.80 14.75
CA ALA A 120 -7.59 1.24 15.19
C ALA A 120 -7.87 0.98 16.67
N LEU A 121 -7.39 -0.17 17.16
CA LEU A 121 -7.65 -0.61 18.53
C LEU A 121 -6.43 -0.42 19.43
N CYS A 122 -5.29 0.01 18.88
CA CYS A 122 -3.99 0.06 19.55
C CYS A 122 -3.67 -1.25 20.30
N CYS A 123 -4.20 -2.38 19.80
CA CYS A 123 -4.02 -3.68 20.40
C CYS A 123 -2.74 -4.32 19.85
N GLY A 124 -1.93 -4.89 20.74
CA GLY A 124 -0.70 -5.57 20.38
C GLY A 124 -0.95 -6.72 19.40
N ILE A 125 -0.12 -6.81 18.36
CA ILE A 125 -0.11 -7.96 17.46
C ILE A 125 0.43 -9.17 18.22
N THR A 126 -0.08 -10.36 17.89
CA THR A 126 0.33 -11.65 18.49
C THR A 126 1.85 -11.75 18.58
N ARG A 127 2.34 -12.14 19.76
CA ARG A 127 3.79 -12.19 20.07
C ARG A 127 4.60 -13.03 19.08
N ALA A 128 4.04 -14.11 18.56
CA ALA A 128 4.65 -14.96 17.54
C ALA A 128 4.97 -14.23 16.21
N LEU A 129 4.29 -13.10 15.94
CA LEU A 129 4.47 -12.29 14.73
C LEU A 129 5.37 -11.08 14.96
N ARG A 130 5.93 -10.92 16.17
CA ARG A 130 6.89 -9.85 16.47
C ARG A 130 8.24 -10.18 15.88
N LYS A 131 8.98 -9.15 15.47
CA LYS A 131 10.30 -9.25 14.85
C LYS A 131 11.26 -10.16 15.62
N CYS A 132 11.31 -10.04 16.95
CA CYS A 132 12.15 -10.86 17.83
C CYS A 132 11.85 -12.37 17.82
N HIS A 133 10.72 -12.81 17.26
CA HIS A 133 10.34 -14.22 17.16
C HIS A 133 10.30 -14.73 15.70
N ILE A 134 10.67 -13.89 14.72
CA ILE A 134 10.72 -14.29 13.30
C ILE A 134 12.15 -14.74 12.96
N PRO A 135 12.39 -16.03 12.65
CA PRO A 135 13.73 -16.51 12.34
C PRO A 135 14.26 -15.82 11.06
N GLY A 136 15.45 -15.21 11.15
CA GLY A 136 16.12 -14.55 10.02
C GLY A 136 15.82 -13.05 9.84
N SER A 137 15.21 -12.38 10.83
CA SER A 137 14.86 -10.96 10.79
C SER A 137 16.05 -9.99 10.94
N ASN A 138 17.18 -10.24 10.27
CA ASN A 138 18.29 -9.27 10.27
C ASN A 138 17.85 -7.98 9.55
N ASP A 139 18.03 -6.86 10.24
CA ASP A 139 17.50 -5.52 9.92
C ASP A 139 17.79 -5.07 8.49
N ASP A 140 18.95 -5.43 7.97
CA ASP A 140 19.41 -5.03 6.64
C ASP A 140 18.70 -5.75 5.48
N LYS A 141 18.16 -6.96 5.70
CA LYS A 141 17.51 -7.74 4.63
C LYS A 141 16.04 -7.35 4.45
N ILE A 142 15.30 -7.12 5.53
CA ILE A 142 13.87 -6.77 5.44
C ILE A 142 13.71 -5.42 4.73
N LEU A 143 14.58 -4.45 4.99
CA LEU A 143 14.55 -3.14 4.32
C LEU A 143 15.00 -3.22 2.86
N LYS A 144 15.94 -4.11 2.50
CA LYS A 144 16.41 -4.28 1.11
C LYS A 144 15.43 -5.08 0.24
N THR A 145 14.87 -6.18 0.74
CA THR A 145 13.92 -7.02 0.00
C THR A 145 12.59 -6.29 -0.26
N ASN A 146 12.20 -5.35 0.61
CA ASN A 146 11.04 -4.49 0.39
C ASN A 146 11.28 -3.33 -0.59
N GLN A 147 12.54 -3.05 -0.98
CA GLN A 147 12.91 -1.99 -1.92
C GLN A 147 13.02 -2.46 -3.37
N SER A 148 13.34 -3.73 -3.62
CA SER A 148 13.59 -4.24 -4.99
C SER A 148 12.32 -4.54 -5.81
N LEU A 149 11.13 -4.56 -5.19
CA LEU A 149 9.86 -4.96 -5.83
C LEU A 149 8.84 -3.80 -5.93
N LEU A 150 9.31 -2.55 -5.88
CA LEU A 150 8.49 -1.34 -5.97
C LEU A 150 8.70 -0.54 -7.27
N LEU A 151 9.18 -1.22 -8.32
CA LEU A 151 9.06 -0.80 -9.73
C LEU A 151 8.07 -1.72 -10.45
#